data_AF-A0A7S3BDS7-F1
#
_entry.id   AF-A0A7S3BDS7-F1
#
_cell.length_a   1.000
_cell.length_b   1.000
_cell.length_c   1.000
_cell.angle_alpha   90.00
_cell.angle_beta   90.00
_cell.angle_gamma   90.00
#
_symmetry.space_group_name_H-M   'P 1'
#
loop_
_entity.id
_entity.type
_entity.pdbx_description
1 polymer ?
#
loop_
_entity_poly.entity_id
_entity_poly.type
_entity_poly.pdbx_seq_one_letter_code
_entity_poly.pdbx_strand_id
1 'polypeptide(L)'
;DTLNVSQFGARQELAVVNYQYNVLGMRGPRKMTVGVPSVDANGRRALFKPDQKGKGSLADAMSGGDQNNLIVMTNKAPKWNEKEGAWCLNFNGRVSKASVKNFQLVAEDNQEHIILQFGKTGEDTFTMDYAWPMNALQAFTICLSSFDSKLACE
;
A
#
# COMPACT_ATOMS: atom_id res chain seq x y z
N ASP A 1 -43.81 2.57 3.98
CA ASP A 1 -42.53 2.23 4.64
C ASP A 1 -41.35 2.54 3.75
N THR A 2 -40.96 3.81 3.75
CA THR A 2 -39.72 4.29 3.14
C THR A 2 -38.56 3.78 3.98
N LEU A 3 -37.86 2.77 3.46
CA LEU A 3 -36.62 2.28 4.05
C LEU A 3 -35.65 3.45 4.20
N ASN A 4 -35.38 3.81 5.45
CA ASN A 4 -34.49 4.88 5.83
C ASN A 4 -33.06 4.46 5.46
N VAL A 5 -32.58 4.91 4.29
CA VAL A 5 -31.25 4.57 3.74
C VAL A 5 -30.10 4.99 4.70
N SER A 6 -30.40 5.81 5.71
CA SER A 6 -29.50 6.21 6.80
C SER A 6 -29.01 5.06 7.70
N GLN A 7 -29.60 3.85 7.61
CA GLN A 7 -29.21 2.69 8.42
C GLN A 7 -28.21 1.74 7.72
N PHE A 8 -27.86 1.97 6.46
CA PHE A 8 -26.69 1.32 5.85
C PHE A 8 -25.45 2.08 6.29
N GLY A 9 -24.59 1.42 7.08
CA GLY A 9 -23.43 2.05 7.73
C GLY A 9 -22.61 2.86 6.74
N ALA A 10 -22.33 4.13 7.07
CA ALA A 10 -21.50 5.02 6.27
C ALA A 10 -20.20 4.34 5.81
N ARG A 11 -19.79 4.61 4.55
CA ARG A 11 -18.59 4.07 3.91
C ARG A 11 -17.40 4.16 4.86
N GLN A 12 -16.68 3.06 5.00
CA GLN A 12 -15.40 3.02 5.70
C GLN A 12 -14.26 3.00 4.70
N GLU A 13 -13.19 3.71 5.00
CA GLU A 13 -11.94 3.64 4.24
C GLU A 13 -11.01 2.60 4.87
N LEU A 14 -10.46 1.71 4.03
CA LEU A 14 -9.66 0.56 4.49
C LEU A 14 -8.19 0.70 4.15
N ALA A 15 -7.86 1.45 3.11
CA ALA A 15 -6.50 1.77 2.71
C ALA A 15 -6.50 3.08 1.90
N VAL A 16 -5.38 3.77 1.93
CA VAL A 16 -5.05 4.87 1.04
C VAL A 16 -3.66 4.61 0.46
N VAL A 17 -3.47 4.88 -0.83
CA VAL A 17 -2.20 4.71 -1.51
C VAL A 17 -1.83 6.02 -2.17
N ASN A 18 -0.68 6.57 -1.80
CA ASN A 18 -0.11 7.74 -2.43
C ASN A 18 1.12 7.35 -3.26
N TYR A 19 1.09 7.68 -4.54
CA TYR A 19 2.23 7.52 -5.44
C TYR A 19 2.84 8.89 -5.71
N GLN A 20 4.07 9.10 -5.26
CA GLN A 20 4.83 10.30 -5.57
C GLN A 20 5.55 10.11 -6.90
N TYR A 21 5.32 11.04 -7.83
CA TYR A 21 6.10 11.12 -9.05
C TYR A 21 7.44 11.79 -8.74
N ASN A 22 8.51 11.25 -9.29
CA ASN A 22 9.77 11.96 -9.30
C ASN A 22 9.62 13.17 -10.22
N VAL A 23 9.68 14.36 -9.65
CA VAL A 23 9.78 15.59 -10.44
C VAL A 23 11.25 15.75 -10.83
N LEU A 24 11.50 16.11 -12.10
CA LEU A 24 12.82 16.47 -12.65
C LEU A 24 13.80 15.29 -12.90
N GLY A 25 13.57 14.52 -13.98
CA GLY A 25 14.62 13.73 -14.66
C GLY A 25 15.21 12.52 -13.91
N MET A 26 14.85 12.31 -12.64
CA MET A 26 15.35 11.18 -11.85
C MET A 26 14.58 9.90 -12.17
N ARG A 27 15.18 9.07 -13.03
CA ARG A 27 14.76 7.68 -13.25
C ARG A 27 14.95 6.90 -11.96
N GLY A 28 13.86 6.51 -11.31
CA GLY A 28 13.86 5.72 -10.09
C GLY A 28 12.48 5.14 -9.79
N PRO A 29 12.39 4.06 -9.00
CA PRO A 29 11.11 3.49 -8.58
C PRO A 29 10.21 4.54 -7.94
N ARG A 30 8.93 4.58 -8.32
CA ARG A 30 7.94 5.51 -7.75
C ARG A 30 7.89 5.32 -6.22
N LYS A 31 8.02 6.40 -5.46
CA LYS A 31 7.83 6.33 -4.00
C LYS A 31 6.34 6.11 -3.73
N MET A 32 6.03 5.00 -3.06
CA MET A 32 4.70 4.55 -2.70
C MET A 32 4.59 4.61 -1.18
N THR A 33 3.62 5.39 -0.69
CA THR A 33 3.25 5.44 0.72
C THR A 33 1.83 4.92 0.88
N VAL A 34 1.63 4.01 1.82
CA VAL A 34 0.35 3.38 2.09
C VAL A 34 -0.06 3.65 3.53
N GLY A 35 -1.30 4.10 3.71
CA GLY A 35 -1.93 4.21 5.01
C GLY A 35 -3.03 3.17 5.16
N VAL A 36 -3.04 2.43 6.27
CA VAL A 36 -4.17 1.57 6.67
C VAL A 36 -4.58 1.89 8.10
N PRO A 37 -5.84 1.72 8.49
CA PRO A 37 -6.23 1.93 9.88
C PRO A 37 -5.47 1.00 10.81
N SER A 38 -5.08 1.52 11.98
CA SER A 38 -4.45 0.76 13.05
C SER A 38 -5.34 -0.34 13.59
N VAL A 39 -4.73 -1.33 14.25
CA VAL A 39 -5.42 -2.45 14.87
C VAL A 39 -5.01 -2.49 16.35
N ASP A 40 -6.00 -2.48 17.24
CA ASP A 40 -5.76 -2.53 18.69
C ASP A 40 -5.35 -3.94 19.17
N ALA A 41 -5.03 -4.06 20.46
CA ALA A 41 -4.64 -5.33 21.08
C ALA A 41 -5.72 -6.43 21.02
N ASN A 42 -6.98 -6.07 20.75
CA ASN A 42 -8.10 -7.00 20.60
C ASN A 42 -8.37 -7.34 19.13
N GLY A 43 -7.52 -6.90 18.19
CA GLY A 43 -7.73 -7.09 16.76
C GLY A 43 -8.77 -6.17 16.15
N ARG A 44 -9.21 -5.12 16.85
CA ARG A 44 -10.21 -4.17 16.34
C ARG A 44 -9.50 -3.09 15.54
N ARG A 45 -9.97 -2.91 14.30
CA ARG A 45 -9.47 -1.90 13.38
C ARG A 45 -10.07 -0.53 13.70
N ALA A 46 -9.25 0.53 13.70
CA ALA A 46 -9.73 1.90 13.76
C ALA A 46 -10.68 2.22 12.59
N LEU A 47 -11.68 3.06 12.84
CA LEU A 47 -12.72 3.37 11.85
C LEU A 47 -12.49 4.74 11.23
N PHE A 48 -12.26 4.75 9.91
CA PHE A 48 -12.21 5.97 9.11
C PHE A 48 -13.48 6.09 8.29
N LYS A 49 -14.32 7.07 8.64
CA LYS A 49 -15.62 7.35 8.02
C LYS A 49 -15.65 8.81 7.60
N PRO A 50 -15.25 9.13 6.36
CA PRO A 50 -15.17 10.50 5.90
C PRO A 50 -16.55 11.16 5.87
N ASP A 51 -16.59 12.44 6.22
CA ASP A 51 -17.78 13.27 5.99
C ASP A 51 -17.88 13.72 4.51
N GLN A 52 -18.89 14.53 4.18
CA GLN A 52 -19.08 15.04 2.83
C GLN A 52 -17.93 15.92 2.31
N LYS A 53 -17.08 16.45 3.21
CA LYS A 53 -15.92 17.28 2.88
C LYS A 53 -14.61 16.48 2.90
N GLY A 54 -14.67 15.17 3.14
CA GLY A 54 -13.51 14.28 3.22
C GLY A 54 -12.75 14.34 4.55
N LYS A 55 -13.25 15.07 5.56
CA LYS A 55 -12.64 15.12 6.88
C LYS A 55 -12.79 13.76 7.58
N GLY A 56 -11.73 13.30 8.25
CA GLY A 56 -11.71 11.97 8.86
C GLY A 56 -11.51 10.82 7.85
N SER A 57 -11.06 11.14 6.63
CA SER A 57 -10.54 10.17 5.67
C SER A 57 -9.15 9.70 6.05
N LEU A 58 -8.70 8.59 5.46
CA LEU A 58 -7.32 8.13 5.59
C LEU A 58 -6.33 9.12 4.93
N ALA A 59 -6.74 9.78 3.86
CA ALA A 59 -5.92 10.79 3.18
C ALA A 59 -5.71 12.04 4.07
N ASP A 60 -6.76 12.49 4.75
CA ASP A 60 -6.71 13.57 5.74
C ASP A 60 -5.71 13.23 6.87
N ALA A 61 -5.83 12.03 7.45
CA ALA A 61 -4.91 11.53 8.47
C ALA A 61 -3.44 11.47 8.00
N MET A 62 -3.19 11.02 6.76
CA MET A 62 -1.84 11.01 6.19
C MET A 62 -1.25 12.41 6.00
N SER A 63 -2.08 13.44 5.80
CA SER A 63 -1.65 14.80 5.47
C SER A 63 -1.45 15.74 6.67
N GLY A 64 -1.61 15.23 7.90
CA GLY A 64 -1.47 16.02 9.14
C GLY A 64 -2.68 15.93 10.07
N GLY A 65 -3.65 15.05 9.78
CA GLY A 65 -4.69 14.65 10.73
C GLY A 65 -4.20 13.71 11.83
N ASP A 66 -5.11 12.96 12.46
CA ASP A 66 -4.76 12.02 13.54
C ASP A 66 -4.03 10.77 13.02
N GLN A 67 -2.71 10.73 13.23
CA GLN A 67 -1.87 9.62 12.83
C GLN A 67 -1.85 8.46 13.84
N ASN A 68 -2.35 8.64 15.07
CA ASN A 68 -2.33 7.58 16.09
C ASN A 68 -3.18 6.37 15.68
N ASN A 69 -4.20 6.63 14.87
CA ASN A 69 -5.10 5.61 14.35
C ASN A 69 -4.68 5.05 12.99
N LEU A 70 -3.48 5.40 12.49
CA LEU A 70 -3.01 5.08 11.16
C LEU A 70 -1.68 4.30 11.22
N ILE A 71 -1.57 3.26 10.39
CA ILE A 71 -0.32 2.56 10.13
C ILE A 71 0.17 3.00 8.77
N VAL A 72 1.35 3.62 8.76
CA VAL A 72 2.00 4.13 7.54
C VAL A 72 3.11 3.17 7.12
N MET A 73 3.08 2.79 5.85
CA MET A 73 4.06 1.93 5.21
C MET A 73 4.63 2.60 3.98
N THR A 74 5.84 2.21 3.62
CA THR A 74 6.50 2.68 2.39
C THR A 74 7.05 1.51 1.60
N ASN A 75 7.23 1.70 0.29
CA ASN A 75 7.94 0.71 -0.51
C ASN A 75 9.40 0.62 -0.02
N LYS A 76 9.86 -0.61 0.22
CA LYS A 76 11.24 -0.88 0.58
C LYS A 76 12.16 -0.45 -0.55
N ALA A 77 13.23 0.27 -0.20
CA ALA A 77 14.26 0.63 -1.16
C ALA A 77 15.03 -0.64 -1.61
N PRO A 78 15.31 -0.80 -2.91
CA PRO A 78 16.14 -1.90 -3.37
C PRO A 78 17.56 -1.78 -2.82
N LYS A 79 18.25 -2.91 -2.69
CA LYS A 79 19.68 -2.96 -2.33
C LYS A 79 20.50 -3.26 -3.59
N TRP A 80 21.69 -2.70 -3.67
CA TRP A 80 22.62 -3.01 -4.76
C TRP A 80 23.01 -4.49 -4.67
N ASN A 81 22.84 -5.22 -5.76
CA ASN A 81 23.29 -6.59 -5.90
C ASN A 81 24.50 -6.62 -6.84
N GLU A 82 25.70 -6.81 -6.28
CA GLU A 82 26.96 -6.82 -7.04
C GLU A 82 27.00 -7.92 -8.11
N LYS A 83 26.38 -9.08 -7.85
CA LYS A 83 26.39 -10.21 -8.79
C LYS A 83 25.55 -9.93 -10.03
N GLU A 84 24.43 -9.23 -9.85
CA GLU A 84 23.50 -8.88 -10.92
C GLU A 84 23.78 -7.49 -11.52
N GLY A 85 24.65 -6.69 -10.89
CA GLY A 85 24.94 -5.32 -11.31
C GLY A 85 23.71 -4.40 -11.29
N ALA A 86 22.75 -4.66 -10.40
CA ALA A 86 21.45 -4.00 -10.39
C ALA A 86 20.92 -3.75 -8.97
N TRP A 87 20.02 -2.75 -8.86
CA TRP A 87 19.24 -2.51 -7.65
C TRP A 87 18.10 -3.53 -7.55
N CYS A 88 18.17 -4.45 -6.58
CA CYS A 88 17.23 -5.55 -6.43
C CYS A 88 16.56 -5.56 -5.05
N LEU A 89 15.34 -6.07 -5.00
CA LEU A 89 14.69 -6.50 -3.76
C LEU A 89 14.83 -8.03 -3.65
N ASN A 90 15.06 -8.52 -2.44
CA ASN A 90 15.08 -9.96 -2.18
C ASN A 90 13.66 -10.44 -1.87
N PHE A 91 13.06 -11.17 -2.81
CA PHE A 91 11.72 -11.75 -2.69
C PHE A 91 11.74 -13.21 -2.19
N ASN A 92 12.89 -13.74 -1.76
CA ASN A 92 13.03 -15.12 -1.27
C ASN A 92 12.46 -16.18 -2.24
N GLY A 93 12.67 -15.98 -3.55
CA GLY A 93 12.18 -16.88 -4.60
C GLY A 93 10.68 -16.77 -4.92
N ARG A 94 9.92 -15.90 -4.24
CA ARG A 94 8.48 -15.69 -4.50
C ARG A 94 8.20 -14.98 -5.82
N VAL A 95 9.14 -14.13 -6.26
CA VAL A 95 9.05 -13.37 -7.51
C VAL A 95 10.11 -13.85 -8.48
N SER A 96 9.71 -14.16 -9.72
CA SER A 96 10.57 -14.78 -10.73
C SER A 96 10.67 -14.01 -12.04
N LYS A 97 9.86 -12.96 -12.24
CA LYS A 97 9.85 -12.13 -13.43
C LYS A 97 10.03 -10.66 -13.06
N ALA A 98 10.84 -9.93 -13.84
CA ALA A 98 11.00 -8.49 -13.69
C ALA A 98 9.68 -7.75 -14.00
N SER A 99 9.35 -6.75 -13.19
CA SER A 99 8.21 -5.87 -13.40
C SER A 99 8.33 -4.62 -12.54
N VAL A 100 7.85 -3.48 -13.04
CA VAL A 100 7.66 -2.26 -12.24
C VAL A 100 6.61 -2.43 -11.12
N LYS A 101 5.85 -3.53 -11.15
CA LYS A 101 4.86 -3.92 -10.14
C LYS A 101 5.46 -4.75 -8.99
N ASN A 102 6.75 -5.10 -9.05
CA ASN A 102 7.39 -5.85 -7.98
C ASN A 102 7.74 -4.89 -6.83
N PHE A 103 7.12 -5.07 -5.66
CA PHE A 103 7.37 -4.24 -4.50
C PHE A 103 7.23 -5.00 -3.18
N GLN A 104 7.86 -4.46 -2.15
CA GLN A 104 7.66 -4.84 -0.75
C GLN A 104 7.24 -3.59 0.01
N LEU A 105 6.20 -3.67 0.85
CA LEU A 105 5.86 -2.63 1.82
C LEU A 105 6.40 -3.02 3.18
N VAL A 106 7.00 -2.04 3.84
CA VAL A 106 7.57 -2.15 5.18
C VAL A 106 7.03 -1.02 6.06
N ALA A 107 6.99 -1.26 7.37
CA ALA A 107 6.72 -0.20 8.33
C ALA A 107 7.87 0.81 8.34
N GLU A 108 7.58 2.07 8.64
CA GLU A 108 8.58 3.14 8.66
C GLU A 108 9.67 2.89 9.72
N ASP A 109 9.29 2.37 10.88
CA ASP A 109 10.16 2.07 12.02
C ASP A 109 10.90 0.73 11.90
N ASN A 110 10.46 -0.18 11.02
CA ASN A 110 11.08 -1.48 10.81
C ASN A 110 11.12 -1.90 9.33
N GLN A 111 12.27 -1.64 8.69
CA GLN A 111 12.54 -1.97 7.29
C GLN A 111 12.76 -3.47 7.02
N GLU A 112 12.92 -4.28 8.07
CA GLU A 112 13.09 -5.74 7.95
C GLU A 112 11.74 -6.47 7.95
N HIS A 113 10.73 -5.89 8.59
CA HIS A 113 9.38 -6.43 8.62
C HIS A 113 8.61 -6.11 7.33
N ILE A 114 8.56 -7.08 6.42
CA ILE A 114 7.79 -7.00 5.17
C ILE A 114 6.31 -7.30 5.48
N ILE A 115 5.46 -6.28 5.38
CA ILE A 115 4.02 -6.40 5.65
C ILE A 115 3.26 -6.84 4.40
N LEU A 116 3.69 -6.40 3.22
CA LEU A 116 3.11 -6.81 1.93
C LEU A 116 4.22 -7.04 0.93
N GLN A 117 4.21 -8.18 0.27
CA GLN A 117 5.09 -8.51 -0.84
C GLN A 117 4.24 -8.84 -2.07
N PHE A 118 4.51 -8.14 -3.17
CA PHE A 118 3.82 -8.36 -4.43
C PHE A 118 4.82 -8.45 -5.57
N GLY A 119 4.61 -9.40 -6.49
CA GLY A 119 5.42 -9.44 -7.69
C GLY A 119 5.04 -10.52 -8.69
N LYS A 120 5.61 -10.38 -9.89
CA LYS A 120 5.25 -11.14 -11.09
C LYS A 120 5.92 -12.53 -11.11
N THR A 121 5.14 -13.55 -11.45
CA THR A 121 5.61 -14.93 -11.61
C THR A 121 5.30 -15.54 -12.97
N GLY A 122 4.27 -15.05 -13.65
CA GLY A 122 3.86 -15.46 -15.01
C GLY A 122 3.47 -14.24 -15.85
N GLU A 123 2.85 -14.44 -17.03
CA GLU A 123 2.39 -13.36 -17.90
C GLU A 123 1.37 -12.45 -17.21
N ASP A 124 0.32 -13.05 -16.67
CA ASP A 124 -0.77 -12.41 -15.91
C ASP A 124 -0.90 -13.00 -14.50
N THR A 125 0.19 -13.56 -13.98
CA THR A 125 0.21 -14.22 -12.66
C THR A 125 1.18 -13.51 -11.73
N PHE A 126 0.71 -13.25 -10.52
CA PHE A 126 1.44 -12.55 -9.47
C PHE A 126 1.30 -13.28 -8.14
N THR A 127 2.31 -13.20 -7.28
CA THR A 127 2.25 -13.62 -5.88
C THR A 127 1.93 -12.43 -4.99
N MET A 128 1.09 -12.64 -3.97
CA MET A 128 0.76 -11.66 -2.95
C MET A 128 0.89 -12.32 -1.58
N ASP A 129 1.89 -11.90 -0.81
CA ASP A 129 2.12 -12.35 0.55
C ASP A 129 1.86 -11.16 1.48
N TYR A 130 0.98 -11.30 2.47
CA TYR A 130 0.69 -10.23 3.42
C TYR A 130 0.79 -10.74 4.86
N ALA A 131 1.18 -9.86 5.77
CA ALA A 131 1.33 -10.14 7.18
C ALA A 131 0.48 -9.17 8.03
N TRP A 132 0.35 -9.51 9.31
CA TRP A 132 -0.25 -8.61 10.30
C TRP A 132 0.44 -7.23 10.22
N PRO A 133 -0.31 -6.11 10.30
CA PRO A 133 -1.74 -5.98 10.62
C PRO A 133 -2.67 -5.94 9.40
N MET A 134 -2.16 -6.19 8.21
CA MET A 134 -2.93 -6.07 6.98
C MET A 134 -3.88 -7.26 6.79
N ASN A 135 -5.09 -7.01 6.28
CA ASN A 135 -6.00 -8.07 5.83
C ASN A 135 -5.94 -8.26 4.30
N ALA A 136 -6.51 -9.38 3.84
CA ALA A 136 -6.50 -9.75 2.42
C ALA A 136 -7.13 -8.68 1.51
N LEU A 137 -8.22 -8.04 1.93
CA LEU A 137 -8.89 -7.01 1.13
C LEU A 137 -8.01 -5.77 0.97
N GLN A 138 -7.40 -5.30 2.06
CA GLN A 138 -6.44 -4.20 2.02
C GLN A 138 -5.27 -4.54 1.09
N ALA A 139 -4.60 -5.67 1.34
CA ALA A 139 -3.48 -6.15 0.52
C ALA A 139 -3.84 -6.20 -0.97
N PHE A 140 -4.96 -6.84 -1.30
CA PHE A 140 -5.42 -7.00 -2.67
C PHE A 140 -5.70 -5.64 -3.33
N THR A 141 -6.41 -4.73 -2.67
CA THR A 141 -6.69 -3.40 -3.22
C THR A 141 -5.43 -2.55 -3.42
N ILE A 142 -4.45 -2.67 -2.52
CA ILE A 142 -3.16 -2.00 -2.67
C ILE A 142 -2.42 -2.54 -3.89
N CYS A 143 -2.37 -3.87 -4.07
CA CYS A 143 -1.77 -4.51 -5.24
C CYS A 143 -2.49 -4.10 -6.53
N LEU A 144 -3.83 -4.08 -6.54
CA LEU A 144 -4.62 -3.61 -7.69
C LEU A 144 -4.26 -2.17 -8.09
N SER A 145 -4.02 -1.28 -7.13
CA SER A 145 -3.62 0.10 -7.43
C SER A 145 -2.31 0.21 -8.22
N SER A 146 -1.43 -0.81 -8.15
CA SER A 146 -0.17 -0.86 -8.91
C SER A 146 -0.35 -1.18 -10.41
N PHE A 147 -1.55 -1.64 -10.80
CA PHE A 147 -1.91 -1.86 -12.20
C PHE A 147 -2.38 -0.59 -12.89
N ASP A 148 -2.83 0.42 -12.13
CA ASP A 148 -3.26 1.69 -12.69
C ASP A 148 -2.08 2.46 -13.29
N SER A 149 -1.96 2.39 -14.62
CA SER A 149 -0.99 3.12 -15.41
C SER A 149 -1.42 4.58 -15.51
N LYS A 150 -1.06 5.40 -14.54
CA LYS A 150 -1.20 6.85 -14.71
C LYS A 150 -0.32 7.31 -15.87
N LEU A 151 -0.95 7.94 -16.86
CA LEU A 151 -0.42 8.45 -18.14
C LEU A 151 0.82 9.34 -17.96
N ALA A 152 2.01 8.75 -17.81
CA ALA A 152 3.34 9.40 -17.96
C ALA A 152 4.53 8.45 -17.64
N CYS A 153 4.39 7.13 -17.76
CA CYS A 153 5.50 6.21 -17.46
C CYS A 153 5.54 5.00 -18.39
N GLU A 154 5.92 5.28 -19.64
CA GLU A 154 6.75 4.35 -20.42
C GLU A 154 8.22 4.75 -20.27
#